data_AF-A0A376UDG9-F1
#
_entry.id   AF-A0A376UDG9-F1
#
_cell.length_a   1.000
_cell.length_b   1.000
_cell.length_c   1.000
_cell.angle_alpha   90.00
_cell.angle_beta   90.00
_cell.angle_gamma   90.00
#
_symmetry.space_group_name_H-M   'P 1'
#
loop_
_entity.id
_entity.type
_entity.pdbx_description
1 polymer ?
#
loop_
_entity_poly.entity_id
_entity_poly.type
_entity_poly.pdbx_seq_one_letter_code
_entity_poly.pdbx_strand_id
1 'polypeptide(L)'
;MRLLEQAGGLVQCDKMLLQRRSREVIELSEQSAAQMRHVRGADMAMIFQEPMTSLNPVFTVGEQIAESIRLHQNASREEAMVEAKRMLDQVRIPEAQTILSRYPHQLSGGMRQRVMIAMALSCRPAVADCR
;
A
#
# COMPACT_ATOMS: atom_id res chain seq x y z
N MET A 1 -3.64 -21.27 1.06
CA MET A 1 -3.66 -20.00 1.78
C MET A 1 -4.84 -20.06 2.75
N ARG A 2 -4.60 -20.23 4.05
CA ARG A 2 -5.66 -20.32 5.06
C ARG A 2 -5.59 -19.04 5.89
N LEU A 3 -6.64 -18.22 5.81
CA LEU A 3 -6.78 -17.02 6.64
C LEU A 3 -7.11 -17.47 8.06
N LEU A 4 -6.51 -16.80 9.04
CA LEU A 4 -6.87 -16.99 10.46
C LEU A 4 -8.29 -16.46 10.64
N GLU A 5 -9.20 -17.30 11.12
CA GLU A 5 -10.64 -17.00 11.18
C GLU A 5 -11.02 -15.95 12.25
N GLN A 6 -10.09 -15.54 13.10
CA GLN A 6 -10.35 -14.58 14.18
C GLN A 6 -9.49 -13.32 14.05
N ALA A 7 -10.16 -12.20 13.78
CA ALA A 7 -9.60 -10.86 14.01
C ALA A 7 -9.28 -10.71 15.51
N GLY A 8 -8.07 -10.24 15.82
CA GLY A 8 -7.60 -10.08 17.21
C GLY A 8 -7.01 -11.34 17.86
N GLY A 9 -6.74 -12.40 17.10
CA GLY A 9 -6.05 -13.58 17.61
C GLY A 9 -4.58 -13.32 17.96
N LEU A 10 -4.16 -13.72 19.15
CA LEU A 10 -2.74 -13.88 19.48
C LEU A 10 -2.24 -15.15 18.77
N VAL A 11 -1.37 -14.97 17.78
CA VAL A 11 -0.71 -16.09 17.10
C VAL A 11 0.63 -16.34 17.81
N GLN A 12 0.69 -17.39 18.62
CA GLN A 12 1.97 -17.94 19.07
C GLN A 12 2.53 -18.82 17.96
N CYS A 13 3.71 -18.47 17.47
CA CYS A 13 4.49 -19.30 16.57
C CYS A 13 5.94 -19.28 17.04
N ASP A 14 6.62 -20.42 16.95
CA ASP A 14 8.02 -20.53 17.35
C ASP A 14 8.92 -19.71 16.42
N LYS A 15 8.53 -19.57 15.14
CA LYS A 15 9.27 -18.83 14.11
C LYS A 15 8.33 -18.11 13.18
N MET A 16 8.64 -16.85 12.89
CA MET A 16 7.93 -16.05 11.89
C MET A 16 8.85 -15.80 10.70
N LEU A 17 8.75 -16.64 9.67
CA LEU A 17 9.64 -16.61 8.50
C LEU A 17 9.04 -15.77 7.37
N LEU A 18 9.86 -14.91 6.75
CA LEU A 18 9.53 -14.16 5.54
C LEU A 18 10.52 -14.53 4.42
N GLN A 19 9.99 -14.93 3.26
CA GLN A 19 10.78 -15.04 2.04
C GLN A 19 10.79 -13.70 1.30
N ARG A 20 11.97 -13.11 1.15
CA ARG A 20 12.19 -11.83 0.48
C ARG A 20 12.19 -11.99 -1.04
N ARG A 21 12.13 -10.88 -1.79
CA ARG A 21 12.28 -10.89 -3.26
C ARG A 21 13.58 -11.52 -3.74
N SER A 22 14.65 -11.40 -2.95
CA SER A 22 15.95 -12.03 -3.21
C SER A 22 15.96 -13.56 -3.05
N ARG A 23 14.81 -14.18 -2.71
CA ARG A 23 14.66 -15.58 -2.28
C ARG A 23 15.34 -15.92 -0.95
N GLU A 24 15.91 -14.93 -0.28
CA GLU A 24 16.41 -15.04 1.09
C GLU A 24 15.25 -15.27 2.05
N VAL A 25 15.39 -16.21 2.97
CA VAL A 25 14.42 -16.46 4.05
C VAL A 25 14.98 -15.87 5.33
N ILE A 26 14.25 -14.92 5.92
CA ILE A 26 14.62 -14.28 7.18
C ILE A 26 13.61 -14.62 8.27
N GLU A 27 14.09 -14.72 9.51
CA GLU A 27 13.25 -14.84 10.68
C GLU A 27 12.96 -13.45 11.26
N LEU A 28 11.69 -13.04 11.25
CA LEU A 28 11.25 -11.70 11.64
C LEU A 28 11.42 -11.45 13.15
N SER A 29 11.34 -12.49 13.97
CA SER A 29 11.56 -12.43 15.43
C SER A 29 12.98 -11.99 15.81
N GLU A 30 13.96 -12.24 14.96
CA GLU A 30 15.38 -11.96 15.21
C GLU A 30 15.85 -10.63 14.61
N GLN A 31 14.98 -9.89 13.90
CA GLN A 31 15.35 -8.65 13.24
C GLN A 31 15.31 -7.44 14.19
N SER A 32 16.35 -6.60 14.12
CA SER A 32 16.35 -5.30 14.79
C SER A 32 15.30 -4.35 14.18
N ALA A 33 14.93 -3.32 14.93
CA ALA A 33 14.01 -2.27 14.45
C ALA A 33 14.52 -1.59 13.15
N ALA A 34 15.84 -1.46 12.97
CA ALA A 34 16.42 -0.89 11.76
C ALA A 34 16.27 -1.81 10.54
N GLN A 35 16.46 -3.12 10.72
CA GLN A 35 16.26 -4.13 9.67
C GLN A 35 14.78 -4.26 9.32
N MET A 36 13.89 -4.25 10.32
CA MET A 36 12.44 -4.28 10.11
C MET A 36 11.92 -3.12 9.27
N ARG A 37 12.56 -1.93 9.32
CA ARG A 37 12.21 -0.81 8.43
C ARG A 37 12.44 -1.11 6.96
N HIS A 38 13.52 -1.81 6.62
CA HIS A 38 13.81 -2.20 5.24
C HIS A 38 12.84 -3.27 4.74
N VAL A 39 12.45 -4.20 5.61
CA VAL A 39 11.47 -5.24 5.31
C VAL A 39 10.08 -4.64 5.04
N ARG A 40 9.61 -3.71 5.89
CA ARG A 40 8.27 -3.09 5.81
C ARG A 40 8.06 -2.11 4.64
N GLY A 41 9.10 -1.77 3.90
CA GLY A 41 9.01 -0.90 2.72
C GLY A 41 9.16 -1.65 1.40
N ALA A 42 9.98 -2.71 1.38
CA ALA A 42 10.32 -3.42 0.14
C ALA A 42 9.64 -4.79 0.01
N ASP A 43 9.56 -5.54 1.11
CA ASP A 43 9.18 -6.96 1.12
C ASP A 43 7.78 -7.21 1.72
N MET A 44 7.29 -6.32 2.59
CA MET A 44 5.96 -6.40 3.21
C MET A 44 5.32 -5.02 3.30
N ALA A 45 4.08 -4.85 2.85
CA ALA A 45 3.27 -3.67 3.14
C ALA A 45 2.13 -4.01 4.09
N MET A 46 1.87 -3.13 5.06
CA MET A 46 0.77 -3.25 6.02
C MET A 46 -0.38 -2.35 5.60
N ILE A 47 -1.58 -2.90 5.45
CA ILE A 47 -2.82 -2.15 5.23
C ILE A 47 -3.64 -2.23 6.50
N PHE A 48 -3.97 -1.07 7.09
CA PHE A 48 -4.80 -1.00 8.29
C PHE A 48 -6.28 -0.89 7.92
N GLN A 49 -7.15 -1.54 8.72
CA GLN A 49 -8.61 -1.58 8.52
C GLN A 49 -9.34 -0.24 8.65
N GLU A 50 -8.66 0.87 8.96
CA GLU A 50 -9.27 2.20 9.06
C GLU A 50 -8.90 3.08 7.85
N PRO A 51 -9.73 3.07 6.78
CA PRO A 51 -9.41 3.77 5.53
C PRO A 51 -9.42 5.31 5.62
N MET A 52 -9.77 5.87 6.79
CA MET A 52 -9.81 7.32 7.01
C MET A 52 -8.44 7.91 7.37
N THR A 53 -7.49 7.11 7.86
CA THR A 53 -6.16 7.59 8.31
C THR A 53 -5.06 7.45 7.26
N SER A 54 -5.30 6.71 6.17
CA SER A 54 -4.29 6.46 5.13
C SER A 54 -4.25 7.54 4.02
N LEU A 55 -5.34 8.29 3.84
CA LEU A 55 -5.42 9.38 2.87
C LEU A 55 -5.54 10.72 3.61
N ASN A 56 -4.60 11.62 3.36
CA ASN A 56 -4.64 12.98 3.88
C ASN A 56 -5.77 13.77 3.18
N PRO A 57 -6.75 14.32 3.93
CA PRO A 57 -7.91 14.99 3.35
C PRO A 57 -7.58 16.33 2.67
N VAL A 58 -6.39 16.89 2.94
CA VAL A 58 -5.94 18.19 2.41
C VAL A 58 -5.36 18.06 0.99
N PHE A 59 -4.96 16.86 0.59
CA PHE A 59 -4.37 16.61 -0.73
C PHE A 59 -5.33 15.86 -1.65
N THR A 60 -5.18 16.07 -2.95
CA THR A 60 -5.93 15.32 -3.94
C THR A 60 -5.47 13.86 -3.98
N VAL A 61 -6.33 12.97 -4.47
CA VAL A 61 -6.02 11.53 -4.61
C VAL A 61 -4.81 11.33 -5.53
N GLY A 62 -4.75 12.05 -6.63
CA GLY A 62 -3.65 11.96 -7.59
C GLY A 62 -2.32 12.38 -6.98
N GLU A 63 -2.28 13.49 -6.24
CA GLU A 63 -1.06 13.95 -5.56
C GLU A 63 -0.53 12.94 -4.55
N GLN A 64 -1.42 12.30 -3.78
CA GLN A 64 -1.00 11.33 -2.78
C GLN A 64 -0.41 10.06 -3.42
N ILE A 65 -1.04 9.54 -4.48
CA ILE A 65 -0.50 8.39 -5.22
C ILE A 65 0.81 8.75 -5.91
N ALA A 66 0.87 9.92 -6.56
CA ALA A 66 2.07 10.40 -7.25
C ALA A 66 3.22 10.64 -6.27
N GLU A 67 2.97 11.22 -5.11
CA GLU A 67 4.00 11.42 -4.07
C GLU A 67 4.57 10.09 -3.61
N SER A 68 3.70 9.10 -3.37
CA SER A 68 4.15 7.75 -3.02
C SER A 68 5.04 7.13 -4.10
N ILE A 69 4.69 7.32 -5.38
CA ILE A 69 5.50 6.84 -6.51
C ILE A 69 6.85 7.56 -6.56
N ARG A 70 6.87 8.88 -6.40
CA ARG A 70 8.10 9.69 -6.43
C ARG A 70 9.08 9.27 -5.34
N LEU A 71 8.57 9.06 -4.13
CA LEU A 71 9.38 8.65 -2.97
C LEU A 71 10.04 7.28 -3.16
N HIS A 72 9.40 6.35 -3.87
CA HIS A 72 9.89 4.97 -4.00
C HIS A 72 10.58 4.68 -5.35
N GLN A 73 10.33 5.49 -6.39
CA GLN A 73 10.76 5.19 -7.77
C GLN A 73 11.59 6.30 -8.43
N ASN A 74 11.92 7.39 -7.73
CA ASN A 74 12.67 8.54 -8.28
C ASN A 74 12.07 9.11 -9.58
N ALA A 75 10.74 9.00 -9.75
CA ALA A 75 10.04 9.52 -10.93
C ALA A 75 9.88 11.05 -10.85
N SER A 76 9.82 11.72 -12.00
CA SER A 76 9.37 13.11 -12.08
C SER A 76 7.89 13.24 -11.71
N ARG A 77 7.45 14.47 -11.41
CA ARG A 77 6.05 14.73 -11.05
C ARG A 77 5.08 14.33 -12.17
N GLU A 78 5.43 14.58 -13.42
CA GLU A 78 4.60 14.24 -14.58
C GLU A 78 4.50 12.72 -14.76
N GLU A 79 5.62 12.01 -14.73
CA GLU A 79 5.65 10.54 -14.81
C GLU A 79 4.84 9.90 -13.68
N ALA A 80 4.98 10.41 -12.46
CA ALA A 80 4.26 9.90 -11.30
C ALA A 80 2.74 10.11 -11.42
N MET A 81 2.30 11.20 -12.07
CA MET A 81 0.87 11.45 -12.29
C MET A 81 0.27 10.54 -13.36
N VAL A 82 1.04 10.28 -14.43
CA VAL A 82 0.67 9.30 -15.46
C VAL A 82 0.55 7.91 -14.85
N GLU A 83 1.50 7.53 -14.01
CA GLU A 83 1.47 6.23 -13.32
C GLU A 83 0.34 6.16 -12.28
N ALA A 84 0.06 7.25 -11.56
CA ALA A 84 -1.08 7.33 -10.65
C ALA A 84 -2.41 7.07 -11.38
N LYS A 85 -2.60 7.66 -12.57
CA LYS A 85 -3.75 7.36 -13.43
C LYS A 85 -3.81 5.87 -13.77
N ARG A 86 -2.69 5.30 -14.21
CA ARG A 86 -2.59 3.88 -14.58
C ARG A 86 -2.97 2.96 -13.42
N MET A 87 -2.60 3.33 -12.19
CA MET A 87 -2.95 2.59 -10.97
C MET A 87 -4.42 2.64 -10.64
N LEU A 88 -5.06 3.80 -10.80
CA LEU A 88 -6.51 3.93 -10.66
C LEU A 88 -7.26 3.12 -11.73
N ASP A 89 -6.77 3.13 -12.97
CA ASP A 89 -7.33 2.32 -14.06
C ASP A 89 -7.23 0.81 -13.74
N GLN A 90 -6.09 0.36 -13.18
CA GLN A 90 -5.86 -1.04 -12.84
C GLN A 90 -6.82 -1.58 -11.76
N VAL A 91 -7.22 -0.74 -10.80
CA VAL A 91 -8.21 -1.12 -9.76
C VAL A 91 -9.66 -0.89 -10.19
N ARG A 92 -9.88 -0.60 -11.49
CA ARG A 92 -11.18 -0.34 -12.12
C ARG A 92 -11.93 0.83 -11.47
N ILE A 93 -11.24 1.93 -11.17
CA ILE A 93 -11.89 3.18 -10.79
C ILE A 93 -12.49 3.82 -12.06
N PRO A 94 -13.81 4.06 -12.11
CA PRO A 94 -14.41 4.79 -13.22
C PRO A 94 -13.91 6.25 -13.22
N GLU A 95 -13.73 6.81 -14.41
CA GLU A 95 -13.28 8.20 -14.59
C GLU A 95 -11.98 8.52 -13.82
N ALA A 96 -10.97 7.63 -13.87
CA ALA A 96 -9.71 7.78 -13.15
C ALA A 96 -9.09 9.19 -13.28
N GLN A 97 -9.18 9.79 -14.48
CA GLN A 97 -8.72 11.16 -14.72
C GLN A 97 -9.40 12.20 -13.83
N THR A 98 -10.72 12.08 -13.66
CA THR A 98 -11.52 12.95 -12.78
C THR A 98 -11.23 12.66 -11.32
N ILE A 99 -10.97 11.40 -10.96
CA ILE A 99 -10.67 11.01 -9.58
C ILE A 99 -9.31 11.55 -9.11
N LEU A 100 -8.33 11.69 -9.99
CA LEU A 100 -7.03 12.27 -9.64
C LEU A 100 -7.13 13.66 -9.00
N SER A 101 -8.07 14.50 -9.46
CA SER A 101 -8.28 15.85 -8.94
C SER A 101 -9.25 15.92 -7.76
N ARG A 102 -9.88 14.80 -7.37
CA ARG A 102 -10.79 14.76 -6.22
C ARG A 102 -10.03 14.59 -4.91
N TYR A 103 -10.62 15.10 -3.85
CA TYR A 103 -10.18 14.89 -2.48
C TYR A 103 -10.81 13.63 -1.88
N PRO A 104 -10.16 12.99 -0.88
CA PRO A 104 -10.67 11.76 -0.26
C PRO A 104 -12.10 11.86 0.29
N HIS A 105 -12.49 13.04 0.79
CA HIS A 105 -13.84 13.27 1.33
C HIS A 105 -14.93 13.30 0.25
N GLN A 106 -14.56 13.48 -1.03
CA GLN A 106 -15.48 13.49 -2.18
C GLN A 106 -15.72 12.09 -2.77
N LEU A 107 -15.09 11.07 -2.20
CA LEU A 107 -15.20 9.68 -2.64
C LEU A 107 -16.12 8.87 -1.73
N SER A 108 -16.80 7.88 -2.29
CA SER A 108 -17.51 6.88 -1.48
C SER A 108 -16.51 6.02 -0.69
N GLY A 109 -16.96 5.35 0.36
CA GLY A 109 -16.10 4.44 1.15
C GLY A 109 -15.43 3.36 0.29
N GLY A 110 -16.18 2.73 -0.60
CA GLY A 110 -15.63 1.72 -1.52
C GLY A 110 -14.64 2.29 -2.54
N MET A 111 -14.83 3.54 -2.99
CA MET A 111 -13.84 4.22 -3.84
C MET A 111 -12.57 4.55 -3.08
N ARG A 112 -12.66 5.04 -1.84
CA ARG A 112 -11.49 5.27 -0.97
C ARG A 112 -10.68 3.99 -0.78
N GLN A 113 -11.35 2.86 -0.53
CA GLN A 113 -10.68 1.57 -0.39
C GLN A 113 -9.94 1.17 -1.69
N ARG A 114 -10.57 1.35 -2.85
CA ARG A 114 -9.91 1.09 -4.15
C ARG A 114 -8.71 2.01 -4.39
N VAL A 115 -8.82 3.29 -4.03
CA VAL A 115 -7.71 4.25 -4.10
C VAL A 115 -6.55 3.80 -3.21
N MET A 116 -6.83 3.36 -1.98
CA MET A 116 -5.80 2.83 -1.10
C MET A 116 -5.12 1.57 -1.67
N ILE A 117 -5.89 0.66 -2.27
CA ILE A 117 -5.34 -0.50 -2.96
C ILE A 117 -4.44 -0.05 -4.12
N ALA A 118 -4.87 0.93 -4.92
CA ALA A 118 -4.06 1.47 -6.01
C ALA A 118 -2.74 2.08 -5.50
N MET A 119 -2.79 2.83 -4.40
CA MET A 119 -1.60 3.42 -3.75
C MET A 119 -0.68 2.35 -3.15
N ALA A 120 -1.22 1.28 -2.59
CA ALA A 120 -0.42 0.15 -2.10
C ALA A 120 0.27 -0.58 -3.26
N LEU A 121 -0.43 -0.79 -4.37
CA LEU A 121 0.11 -1.43 -5.58
C LEU A 121 1.15 -0.54 -6.29
N SER A 122 0.97 0.78 -6.26
CA SER A 122 1.88 1.73 -6.91
C SER A 122 3.28 1.74 -6.30
N CYS A 123 3.42 1.34 -5.03
CA CYS A 123 4.71 1.14 -4.36
C CYS A 123 5.47 -0.11 -4.83
N ARG A 124 4.88 -0.95 -5.71
CA ARG A 124 5.39 -2.29 -6.08
C ARG A 124 5.89 -3.08 -4.85
N PRO A 125 5.09 -3.32 -3.80
CA PRO A 125 5.52 -4.15 -2.67
C PRO A 125 5.62 -5.63 -3.07
N ALA A 126 6.49 -6.41 -2.41
CA ALA A 126 6.57 -7.85 -2.68
C ALA A 126 5.31 -8.61 -2.20
N VAL A 127 4.66 -8.10 -1.14
CA VAL A 127 3.41 -8.62 -0.58
C VAL A 127 2.61 -7.43 -0.04
N ALA A 128 1.31 -7.35 -0.38
CA ALA A 128 0.37 -6.41 0.23
C ALA A 128 -0.62 -7.23 1.08
N ASP A 129 -0.52 -7.13 2.41
CA ASP A 129 -1.45 -7.77 3.35
C ASP A 129 -2.63 -6.83 3.61
N CYS A 130 -3.80 -7.17 3.09
CA CYS A 130 -5.07 -6.54 3.45
C CYS A 130 -5.61 -7.25 4.69
N ARG A 131 -5.37 -6.68 5.88
CA ARG A 131 -6.18 -7.00 7.05
C ARG A 131 -7.38 -6.09 7.05
#